data_AF-A0A2I0WNR2-F1
#
_entry.id   AF-A0A2I0WNR2-F1
#
_cell.length_a   1.000
_cell.length_b   1.000
_cell.length_c   1.000
_cell.angle_alpha   90.00
_cell.angle_beta   90.00
_cell.angle_gamma   90.00
#
_symmetry.space_group_name_H-M   'P 1'
#
loop_
_entity.id
_entity.type
_entity.pdbx_description
1 polymer ?
#
loop_
_entity_poly.entity_id
_entity_poly.type
_entity_poly.pdbx_seq_one_letter_code
_entity_poly.pdbx_strand_id
1 'polypeptide(L)' 'MDTRSRKLKMPVFEGEDAQGWVYRVERYFSINGLTEGGKLMAAGLCLEGKALAWF' A
#
# COMPACT_ATOMS: atom_id res chain seq x y z
N MET A 1 -3.18 -9.91 -27.15
CA MET A 1 -2.71 -8.80 -26.30
C MET A 1 -2.01 -9.42 -25.12
N ASP A 2 -0.68 -9.32 -25.03
CA ASP A 2 0.06 -9.71 -23.83
C ASP A 2 -0.37 -8.77 -22.69
N THR A 3 -1.39 -9.16 -21.92
CA THR A 3 -1.69 -8.55 -20.63
C THR A 3 -0.65 -9.03 -19.63
N ARG A 4 0.61 -8.65 -19.85
CA ARG A 4 1.65 -8.76 -18.83
C ARG A 4 1.33 -7.69 -17.79
N SER A 5 0.35 -8.00 -16.93
CA SER A 5 -0.08 -7.15 -15.82
C SER A 5 1.16 -6.68 -15.09
N ARG A 6 1.47 -5.39 -15.18
CA ARG A 6 2.59 -4.80 -14.46
C ARG A 6 2.26 -4.94 -12.98
N LYS A 7 2.81 -5.97 -12.32
CA LYS A 7 2.62 -6.18 -10.88
C LYS A 7 3.06 -4.91 -10.18
N LEU A 8 2.10 -4.18 -9.62
CA LEU A 8 2.39 -3.00 -8.81
C LEU A 8 3.12 -3.50 -7.57
N LYS A 9 4.23 -2.86 -7.21
CA LYS A 9 4.89 -3.16 -5.93
C LYS A 9 4.04 -2.57 -4.80
N MET A 10 3.98 -3.29 -3.69
CA MET A 10 3.33 -2.81 -2.47
C MET A 10 4.07 -1.56 -1.96
N PRO A 11 3.36 -0.44 -1.67
CA PRO A 11 4.00 0.80 -1.27
C PRO A 11 4.30 0.84 0.23
N VAL A 12 5.57 0.98 0.60
CA VAL A 12 6.03 1.13 1.99
C VAL A 12 5.85 2.56 2.50
N PHE A 13 5.60 2.71 3.80
CA PHE A 13 5.50 3.98 4.51
C PHE A 13 6.48 4.02 5.69
N GLU A 14 7.42 4.97 5.64
CA GLU A 14 8.43 5.17 6.69
C GLU A 14 8.15 6.40 7.58
N GLY A 15 7.06 7.13 7.31
CA GLY A 15 6.64 8.32 8.07
C GLY A 15 6.72 9.64 7.31
N GLU A 16 7.18 9.64 6.06
CA GLU A 16 7.26 10.83 5.20
C GLU A 16 6.21 10.79 4.07
N ASP A 17 5.71 11.96 3.65
CA ASP A 17 4.72 12.09 2.57
C ASP A 17 3.47 11.19 2.76
N ALA A 18 2.76 11.38 3.87
CA ALA A 18 1.56 10.58 4.19
C ALA A 18 0.48 10.67 3.09
N GLN A 19 0.26 11.87 2.53
CA GLN A 19 -0.74 12.06 1.47
C GLN A 19 -0.37 11.32 0.18
N GLY A 20 0.89 11.43 -0.26
CA GLY A 20 1.35 10.70 -1.43
C GLY A 20 1.37 9.19 -1.19
N TRP A 21 1.67 8.73 0.02
CA TRP A 21 1.57 7.31 0.36
C TRP A 21 0.12 6.79 0.29
N VAL A 22 -0.85 7.52 0.87
CA VAL A 22 -2.28 7.17 0.80
C VAL A 22 -2.73 7.03 -0.65
N TYR A 23 -2.36 7.97 -1.52
CA TYR A 23 -2.71 7.88 -2.94
C TYR A 23 -2.12 6.63 -3.62
N ARG A 24 -0.87 6.26 -3.29
CA ARG A 24 -0.22 5.06 -3.84
C ARG A 24 -0.87 3.77 -3.32
N VAL A 25 -1.19 3.69 -2.04
CA VAL A 25 -1.75 2.48 -1.42
C VAL A 25 -3.21 2.24 -1.82
N GLU A 26 -4.03 3.30 -1.94
CA GLU A 26 -5.40 3.20 -2.45
C GLU A 26 -5.44 2.68 -3.89
N ARG A 27 -4.52 3.16 -4.74
CA ARG A 27 -4.37 2.63 -6.10
C ARG A 27 -3.95 1.16 -6.10
N TYR A 28 -3.02 0.77 -5.21
CA TYR A 28 -2.63 -0.62 -5.06
C TYR A 28 -3.82 -1.50 -4.65
N PHE A 29 -4.64 -1.06 -3.69
CA PHE A 29 -5.83 -1.77 -3.24
C PHE A 29 -6.87 -1.94 -4.35
N SER A 30 -7.14 -0.88 -5.09
CA SER A 30 -8.09 -0.89 -6.20
C SER A 30 -7.69 -1.86 -7.30
N ILE A 31 -6.41 -1.84 -7.71
CA ILE A 31 -5.90 -2.72 -8.78
C ILE A 31 -5.90 -4.20 -8.36
N ASN A 32 -5.62 -4.48 -7.09
CA ASN A 32 -5.57 -5.85 -6.57
C ASN A 32 -6.92 -6.34 -6.02
N GLY A 33 -7.96 -5.51 -6.02
CA GLY A 33 -9.31 -5.89 -5.57
C GLY A 33 -9.41 -6.26 -4.09
N LEU A 34 -8.66 -5.58 -3.21
CA LEU A 34 -8.66 -5.90 -1.78
C LEU A 34 -10.00 -5.50 -1.13
N THR A 35 -10.52 -6.38 -0.28
CA THR A 35 -11.64 -6.07 0.63
C THR A 35 -11.21 -5.09 1.71
N GLU A 36 -12.14 -4.39 2.37
CA GLU A 36 -11.82 -3.45 3.45
C GLU A 36 -10.94 -4.08 4.56
N GLY A 37 -11.24 -5.31 4.98
CA GLY A 37 -10.40 -6.05 5.93
C GLY A 37 -9.01 -6.41 5.38
N GLY A 38 -8.94 -6.74 4.09
CA GLY A 38 -7.67 -6.96 3.39
C GLY A 38 -6.81 -5.68 3.28
N LYS A 39 -7.44 -4.54 3.01
CA LYS A 39 -6.77 -3.23 2.96
C LYS A 39 -6.14 -2.89 4.30
N LEU A 40 -6.85 -3.11 5.41
CA LEU A 40 -6.34 -2.84 6.75
C LEU A 40 -5.10 -3.69 7.07
N MET A 41 -5.16 -5.00 6.79
CA MET A 41 -4.00 -5.88 6.99
C MET A 41 -2.81 -5.48 6.10
N ALA A 42 -3.07 -5.17 4.83
CA ALA A 42 -2.03 -4.74 3.90
C ALA A 42 -1.42 -3.39 4.29
N ALA A 43 -2.22 -2.42 4.75
CA ALA A 43 -1.71 -1.14 5.24
C ALA A 43 -0.76 -1.31 6.43
N GLY A 44 -1.09 -2.21 7.37
CA GLY A 44 -0.21 -2.52 8.50
C GLY A 44 1.12 -3.13 8.07
N LEU A 45 1.11 -4.00 7.05
CA LEU A 45 2.32 -4.59 6.46
C LEU A 45 3.19 -3.58 5.69
N CYS A 46 2.64 -2.44 5.31
CA CYS A 46 3.38 -1.37 4.63
C CYS A 46 4.14 -0.44 5.58
N LEU A 47 3.90 -0.52 6.90
CA LEU A 47 4.57 0.36 7.86
C LEU A 47 5.98 -0.14 8.12
N GLU A 48 6.96 0.74 7.95
CA GLU A 48 8.36 0.47 8.27
C GLU A 48 8.98 1.66 9.04
N GLY A 49 10.19 1.46 9.56
CA GLY A 49 10.98 2.51 10.20
C GLY A 49 10.23 3.25 11.31
N LYS A 50 10.23 4.59 11.24
CA LYS A 50 9.61 5.45 12.26
C LYS A 50 8.09 5.30 12.32
N ALA A 51 7.45 5.05 11.17
CA ALA A 51 6.00 4.84 11.14
C ALA A 51 5.60 3.56 11.87
N LEU A 52 6.37 2.47 11.69
CA LEU A 52 6.13 1.23 12.43
C LEU A 52 6.43 1.38 13.93
N ALA A 53 7.46 2.14 14.29
CA ALA A 53 7.82 2.35 15.70
C ALA A 53 6.76 3.15 16.49
N TRP A 54 5.87 3.88 15.81
CA TRP A 54 4.80 4.67 16.42
C TRP A 54 3.49 3.90 16.60
N PHE A 55 3.23 2.91 15.74
CA PHE A 55 1.98 2.16 15.67
C PHE A 55 1.91 1.04 16.73
#